data_AF-D6X8J3-F1
#
_entry.id   AF-D6X8J3-F1
#
_cell.length_a   1.000
_cell.length_b   1.000
_cell.length_c   1.000
_cell.angle_alpha   90.00
_cell.angle_beta   90.00
_cell.angle_gamma   90.00
#
_symmetry.space_group_name_H-M   'P 1'
#
loop_
_entity.id
_entity.type
_entity.pdbx_description
1 polymer ?
#
loop_
_entity_poly.entity_id
_entity_poly.type
_entity_poly.pdbx_seq_one_letter_code
_entity_poly.pdbx_strand_id
1 'polypeptide(L)'
;MLRTRLMALLTAVLMATGLAVALTPSASAAGPCDTATDWRQGAWYTAGNVVRYNGSYYIAEHDNPGYSPTISTWYWDPYTCSGGGTPSPSGFVVSESQFNQMFPNRNPFYTYSGLTAALSAYPGFANTGSDTVKKQEAAAFLANVSHETGGLVHVVEQNTANYPHYCDWSQPYGCPAGQAAYYGRGPIQLSWNFNYKAAGDALGIDLLNNPWRVEREAAVAWKTGLWYWNTQSGPGTMTGHNAMVNQAGFGHTIRSINGSLECDGKNPAQVQSRVTKYQQFTQILGVPTGSNLYC
;
A
#
# COMPACT_ATOMS: atom_id res chain seq x y z
N MET A 1 52.38 -67.17 19.51
CA MET A 1 51.40 -66.25 20.17
C MET A 1 51.12 -65.09 19.22
N LEU A 2 49.84 -64.74 19.05
CA LEU A 2 49.26 -63.54 18.41
C LEU A 2 49.71 -63.20 16.96
N ARG A 3 48.84 -63.35 15.94
CA ARG A 3 47.83 -62.37 15.45
C ARG A 3 48.48 -60.99 15.18
N THR A 4 48.34 -60.33 14.02
CA THR A 4 47.08 -59.77 13.51
C THR A 4 47.28 -59.06 12.14
N ARG A 5 46.44 -59.43 11.16
CA ARG A 5 45.70 -58.67 10.12
C ARG A 5 46.39 -57.81 9.03
N LEU A 6 46.05 -58.20 7.80
CA LEU A 6 45.95 -57.40 6.57
C LEU A 6 44.98 -56.21 6.73
N MET A 7 45.29 -55.10 6.04
CA MET A 7 44.29 -54.18 5.50
C MET A 7 44.70 -53.75 4.08
N ALA A 8 43.84 -54.07 3.12
CA ALA A 8 43.94 -53.71 1.72
C ALA A 8 43.42 -52.28 1.50
N LEU A 9 44.14 -51.47 0.72
CA LEU A 9 43.63 -50.21 0.16
C LEU A 9 42.94 -50.50 -1.18
N LEU A 10 41.64 -50.22 -1.27
CA LEU A 10 40.91 -50.09 -2.53
C LEU A 10 40.87 -48.60 -2.93
N THR A 11 41.44 -48.27 -4.09
CA THR A 11 41.24 -47.01 -4.80
C THR A 11 40.00 -47.12 -5.69
N ALA A 12 38.99 -46.28 -5.43
CA ALA A 12 37.82 -46.14 -6.29
C ALA A 12 38.00 -44.92 -7.21
N VAL A 13 38.01 -45.16 -8.53
CA VAL A 13 37.96 -44.13 -9.58
C VAL A 13 36.48 -43.91 -9.94
N LEU A 14 35.94 -42.73 -9.66
CA LEU A 14 34.63 -42.29 -10.16
C LEU A 14 34.83 -41.47 -11.45
N MET A 15 34.34 -41.99 -12.57
CA MET A 15 34.13 -41.24 -13.80
C MET A 15 32.75 -40.56 -13.74
N ALA A 16 32.73 -39.22 -13.77
CA ALA A 16 31.50 -38.45 -13.93
C ALA A 16 31.31 -38.10 -15.42
N THR A 17 30.28 -38.65 -16.04
CA THR A 17 29.80 -38.23 -17.37
C THR A 17 28.77 -37.12 -17.20
N GLY A 18 29.10 -35.91 -17.68
CA GLY A 18 28.18 -34.77 -17.68
C GLY A 18 27.14 -34.88 -18.79
N LEU A 19 25.86 -34.90 -18.42
CA LEU A 19 24.72 -34.78 -19.33
C LEU A 19 24.40 -33.28 -19.49
N ALA A 20 24.66 -32.71 -20.66
CA ALA A 20 24.26 -31.34 -20.98
C ALA A 20 22.76 -31.32 -21.37
N VAL A 21 21.91 -30.77 -20.50
CA VAL A 21 20.51 -30.49 -20.82
C VAL A 21 20.45 -29.17 -21.60
N ALA A 22 20.10 -29.23 -22.88
CA ALA A 22 19.81 -28.05 -23.68
C ALA A 22 18.45 -27.48 -23.24
N LEU A 23 18.45 -26.33 -22.56
CA LEU A 23 17.25 -25.54 -22.28
C LEU A 23 16.88 -24.77 -23.54
N THR A 24 15.73 -25.09 -24.14
CA THR A 24 15.10 -24.23 -25.16
C THR A 24 14.42 -23.05 -24.47
N PRO A 25 14.63 -21.80 -24.91
CA PRO A 25 13.90 -20.66 -24.36
C PRO A 25 12.43 -20.75 -24.76
N SER A 26 11.54 -20.70 -23.77
CA SER A 26 10.09 -20.59 -23.98
C SER A 26 9.78 -19.18 -24.50
N ALA A 27 9.10 -19.07 -25.63
CA ALA A 27 8.64 -17.77 -26.15
C ALA A 27 7.65 -17.14 -25.15
N SER A 28 7.96 -15.93 -24.67
CA SER A 28 7.05 -15.15 -23.83
C SER A 28 5.81 -14.77 -24.64
N ALA A 29 4.62 -14.92 -24.07
CA ALA A 29 3.39 -14.45 -24.68
C ALA A 29 3.47 -12.92 -24.91
N ALA A 30 3.10 -12.46 -26.10
CA ALA A 30 3.09 -11.05 -26.47
C ALA A 30 2.18 -10.25 -25.52
N GLY A 31 2.72 -9.19 -24.92
CA GLY A 31 2.01 -8.32 -23.99
C GLY A 31 1.06 -7.33 -24.70
N PRO A 32 0.23 -6.59 -23.93
CA PRO A 32 -0.74 -5.64 -24.49
C PRO A 32 -0.15 -4.57 -25.42
N CYS A 33 1.11 -4.19 -25.22
CA CYS A 33 1.80 -3.26 -26.11
C CYS A 33 2.31 -3.89 -27.41
N ASP A 34 2.63 -5.18 -27.38
CA ASP A 34 3.14 -5.90 -28.54
C ASP A 34 2.04 -6.05 -29.61
N THR A 35 0.78 -6.04 -29.18
CA THR A 35 -0.41 -6.10 -30.04
C THR A 35 -1.12 -4.74 -30.21
N ALA A 36 -0.64 -3.68 -29.54
CA ALA A 36 -1.27 -2.37 -29.60
C ALA A 36 -1.18 -1.76 -31.00
N THR A 37 -2.32 -1.34 -31.54
CA THR A 37 -2.46 -0.69 -32.86
C THR A 37 -2.46 0.83 -32.72
N ASP A 38 -2.17 1.56 -33.79
CA ASP A 38 -2.31 3.02 -33.78
C ASP A 38 -3.78 3.42 -33.58
N TRP A 39 -4.01 4.43 -32.75
CA TRP A 39 -5.33 5.00 -32.53
C TRP A 39 -5.87 5.60 -33.83
N ARG A 40 -7.15 5.37 -34.11
CA ARG A 40 -7.87 5.84 -35.29
C ARG A 40 -9.11 6.61 -34.85
N GLN A 41 -9.26 7.81 -35.39
CA GLN A 41 -10.40 8.67 -35.09
C GLN A 41 -11.72 7.98 -35.42
N GLY A 42 -12.66 7.96 -34.46
CA GLY A 42 -13.99 7.37 -34.62
C GLY A 42 -14.04 5.83 -34.63
N ALA A 43 -12.92 5.15 -34.37
CA ALA A 43 -12.93 3.70 -34.16
C ALA A 43 -13.39 3.36 -32.73
N TRP A 44 -14.19 2.29 -32.60
CA TRP A 44 -14.61 1.80 -31.28
C TRP A 44 -13.48 1.04 -30.57
N TYR A 45 -13.31 1.31 -29.28
CA TYR A 45 -12.35 0.61 -28.42
C TYR A 45 -13.06 0.13 -27.15
N THR A 46 -12.96 -1.16 -26.86
CA THR A 46 -13.49 -1.72 -25.61
C THR A 46 -12.55 -1.39 -24.46
N ALA A 47 -13.08 -1.23 -23.25
CA ALA A 47 -12.25 -1.08 -22.05
C ALA A 47 -11.15 -2.17 -21.99
N GLY A 48 -9.92 -1.75 -21.70
CA GLY A 48 -8.71 -2.58 -21.71
C GLY A 48 -7.95 -2.63 -23.04
N ASN A 49 -8.49 -2.08 -24.15
CA ASN A 49 -7.75 -1.97 -25.40
C ASN A 49 -6.58 -0.99 -25.26
N VAL A 50 -5.39 -1.40 -25.72
CA VAL A 50 -4.19 -0.54 -25.76
C VAL A 50 -3.95 -0.04 -27.18
N VAL A 51 -3.71 1.25 -27.33
CA VAL A 51 -3.43 1.91 -28.61
C VAL A 51 -2.18 2.78 -28.54
N ARG A 52 -1.59 3.08 -29.70
CA ARG A 52 -0.50 4.05 -29.86
C ARG A 52 -1.06 5.37 -30.40
N TYR A 53 -0.70 6.49 -29.78
CA TYR A 53 -1.06 7.82 -30.25
C TYR A 53 0.10 8.79 -30.01
N ASN A 54 0.56 9.47 -31.07
CA ASN A 54 1.70 10.40 -31.03
C ASN A 54 2.96 9.83 -30.34
N GLY A 55 3.27 8.55 -30.59
CA GLY A 55 4.44 7.88 -30.02
C GLY A 55 4.31 7.44 -28.56
N SER A 56 3.14 7.63 -27.93
CA SER A 56 2.82 7.16 -26.58
C SER A 56 1.74 6.08 -26.61
N TYR A 57 1.67 5.23 -25.58
CA TYR A 57 0.62 4.22 -25.45
C TYR A 57 -0.49 4.72 -24.53
N TYR A 58 -1.72 4.28 -24.80
CA TYR A 58 -2.90 4.58 -24.00
C TYR A 58 -3.77 3.34 -23.87
N ILE A 59 -4.42 3.17 -22.73
CA ILE A 59 -5.38 2.10 -22.46
C ILE A 59 -6.78 2.69 -22.30
N ALA A 60 -7.78 2.06 -22.92
CA ALA A 60 -9.17 2.46 -22.75
C ALA A 60 -9.66 2.09 -21.35
N GLU A 61 -10.04 3.06 -20.51
CA GLU A 61 -10.60 2.77 -19.17
C GLU A 61 -12.08 2.37 -19.24
N HIS A 62 -12.77 2.89 -20.25
CA HIS A 62 -14.16 2.63 -20.55
C HIS A 62 -14.33 2.35 -22.05
N ASP A 63 -15.47 1.75 -22.41
CA ASP A 63 -15.85 1.61 -23.81
C ASP A 63 -15.90 2.98 -24.48
N ASN A 64 -15.10 3.13 -25.52
CA ASN A 64 -14.79 4.39 -26.15
C ASN A 64 -15.22 4.40 -27.62
N PRO A 65 -16.15 5.29 -28.01
CA PRO A 65 -16.63 5.40 -29.40
C PRO A 65 -15.63 6.08 -30.36
N GLY A 66 -14.38 6.24 -29.97
CA GLY A 66 -13.32 6.79 -30.80
C GLY A 66 -12.95 8.23 -30.49
N TYR A 67 -13.16 8.68 -29.24
CA TYR A 67 -12.61 9.94 -28.74
C TYR A 67 -11.08 9.88 -28.66
N SER A 68 -10.42 11.03 -28.81
CA SER A 68 -8.96 11.12 -28.82
C SER A 68 -8.34 10.88 -27.43
N PRO A 69 -7.20 10.16 -27.34
CA PRO A 69 -6.46 9.92 -26.09
C PRO A 69 -5.98 11.16 -25.35
N THR A 70 -5.97 12.32 -26.00
CA THR A 70 -5.51 13.59 -25.40
C THR A 70 -6.65 14.57 -25.09
N ILE A 71 -7.88 14.27 -25.52
CA ILE A 71 -9.04 15.15 -25.31
C ILE A 71 -9.83 14.74 -24.06
N SER A 72 -9.87 13.44 -23.75
CA SER A 72 -10.67 12.93 -22.63
C SER A 72 -9.90 11.87 -21.85
N THR A 73 -9.45 12.27 -20.66
CA THR A 73 -8.88 11.37 -19.65
C THR A 73 -9.93 10.48 -18.98
N TRP A 74 -11.22 10.63 -19.34
CA TRP A 74 -12.27 9.72 -18.90
C TRP A 74 -12.24 8.40 -19.68
N TYR A 75 -11.95 8.45 -20.98
CA TYR A 75 -11.93 7.24 -21.79
C TYR A 75 -10.55 6.62 -21.92
N TRP A 76 -9.49 7.43 -21.82
CA TRP A 76 -8.13 7.00 -22.06
C TRP A 76 -7.22 7.37 -20.89
N ASP A 77 -6.46 6.38 -20.46
CA ASP A 77 -5.33 6.57 -19.57
C ASP A 77 -4.02 6.36 -20.33
N PRO A 78 -2.94 7.10 -20.05
CA PRO A 78 -1.63 6.75 -20.59
C PRO A 78 -1.26 5.32 -20.16
N TYR A 79 -0.41 4.66 -20.93
CA TYR A 79 -0.01 3.28 -20.67
C TYR A 79 1.49 3.12 -20.87
N THR A 80 2.12 2.26 -20.07
CA THR A 80 3.53 1.90 -20.27
C THR A 80 3.66 0.41 -20.48
N CYS A 81 4.53 0.03 -21.42
CA CYS A 81 4.74 -1.36 -21.81
C CYS A 81 5.60 -2.15 -20.82
N SER A 82 6.09 -1.48 -19.78
CA SER A 82 6.86 -2.04 -18.68
C SER A 82 5.94 -2.43 -17.51
N GLY A 83 4.97 -3.32 -17.73
CA GLY A 83 4.30 -4.10 -16.68
C GLY A 83 3.92 -3.39 -15.38
N GLY A 84 3.50 -2.13 -15.43
CA GLY A 84 3.22 -1.34 -14.24
C GLY A 84 2.34 -0.15 -14.60
N GLY A 85 1.24 0.01 -13.85
CA GLY A 85 0.30 1.10 -14.01
C GLY A 85 0.98 2.47 -14.13
N THR A 86 0.32 3.34 -14.88
CA THR A 86 0.72 4.71 -15.18
C THR A 86 1.22 5.47 -13.94
N PRO A 87 2.24 6.33 -14.07
CA PRO A 87 2.47 7.38 -13.09
C PRO A 87 1.23 8.28 -13.04
N SER A 88 0.63 8.43 -11.85
CA SER A 88 -0.41 9.43 -11.61
C SER A 88 0.12 10.83 -12.01
N PRO A 89 -0.72 11.76 -12.49
CA PRO A 89 -0.33 13.17 -12.69
C PRO A 89 0.27 13.81 -11.42
N SER A 90 -0.02 13.24 -10.24
CA SER A 90 0.55 13.61 -8.95
C SER A 90 1.98 13.08 -8.68
N GLY A 91 2.51 12.21 -9.55
CA GLY A 91 3.73 11.44 -9.30
C GLY A 91 3.55 10.23 -8.38
N PHE A 92 2.32 9.96 -7.90
CA PHE A 92 2.03 8.82 -7.05
C PHE A 92 2.01 7.49 -7.82
N VAL A 93 2.53 6.43 -7.19
CA VAL A 93 2.68 5.09 -7.78
C VAL A 93 1.40 4.25 -7.84
N VAL A 94 0.28 4.78 -7.32
CA VAL A 94 -1.05 4.18 -7.38
C VAL A 94 -1.95 5.11 -8.19
N SER A 95 -2.49 4.62 -9.30
CA SER A 95 -3.47 5.37 -10.12
C SER A 95 -4.82 5.50 -9.41
N GLU A 96 -5.68 6.40 -9.90
CA GLU A 96 -7.06 6.51 -9.38
C GLU A 96 -7.85 5.22 -9.65
N SER A 97 -7.68 4.61 -10.82
CA SER A 97 -8.29 3.33 -11.17
C SER A 97 -7.84 2.20 -10.23
N GLN A 98 -6.56 2.12 -9.88
CA GLN A 98 -6.06 1.17 -8.88
C GLN A 98 -6.61 1.45 -7.48
N PHE A 99 -6.67 2.72 -7.07
CA PHE A 99 -7.29 3.10 -5.79
C PHE A 99 -8.78 2.70 -5.75
N ASN A 100 -9.52 2.90 -6.84
CA ASN A 100 -10.92 2.46 -6.96
C ASN A 100 -11.04 0.92 -6.90
N GLN A 101 -10.12 0.18 -7.51
CA GLN A 101 -10.07 -1.28 -7.43
C GLN A 101 -9.77 -1.79 -6.02
N MET A 102 -8.89 -1.09 -5.28
CA MET A 102 -8.57 -1.40 -3.88
C MET A 102 -9.76 -1.14 -2.95
N PHE A 103 -10.56 -0.12 -3.25
CA PHE A 103 -11.62 0.39 -2.37
C PHE A 103 -12.96 0.59 -3.12
N PRO A 104 -13.60 -0.49 -3.59
CA PRO A 104 -14.80 -0.41 -4.44
C PRO A 104 -16.05 0.07 -3.68
N ASN A 105 -16.09 -0.14 -2.35
CA ASN A 105 -17.25 0.17 -1.51
C ASN A 105 -16.98 1.32 -0.53
N ARG A 106 -15.93 2.12 -0.76
CA ARG A 106 -15.53 3.17 0.18
C ARG A 106 -16.61 4.22 0.36
N ASN A 107 -16.58 4.86 1.53
CA ASN A 107 -17.33 6.08 1.77
C ASN A 107 -16.84 7.19 0.81
N PRO A 108 -17.75 7.96 0.17
CA PRO A 108 -17.38 9.07 -0.72
C PRO A 108 -16.47 10.13 -0.07
N PHE A 109 -16.44 10.21 1.26
CA PHE A 109 -15.48 11.02 2.01
C PHE A 109 -14.02 10.75 1.60
N TYR A 110 -13.65 9.49 1.36
CA TYR A 110 -12.29 9.12 1.01
C TYR A 110 -12.06 9.24 -0.50
N THR A 111 -11.74 10.44 -0.95
CA THR A 111 -11.41 10.69 -2.36
C THR A 111 -9.94 10.40 -2.66
N TYR A 112 -9.66 10.00 -3.90
CA TYR A 112 -8.29 9.86 -4.40
C TYR A 112 -7.56 11.21 -4.45
N SER A 113 -8.29 12.29 -4.79
CA SER A 113 -7.78 13.66 -4.73
C SER A 113 -7.38 14.09 -3.32
N GLY A 114 -8.12 13.64 -2.30
CA GLY A 114 -7.78 13.87 -0.89
C GLY A 114 -6.47 13.20 -0.50
N LEU A 115 -6.25 11.95 -0.95
CA LEU A 115 -5.00 11.22 -0.73
C LEU A 115 -3.83 11.91 -1.42
N THR A 116 -3.96 12.20 -2.72
CA THR A 116 -2.88 12.80 -3.50
C THR A 116 -2.53 14.23 -3.02
N ALA A 117 -3.51 15.02 -2.59
CA ALA A 117 -3.26 16.33 -1.96
C ALA A 117 -2.49 16.22 -0.63
N ALA A 118 -2.63 15.11 0.10
CA ALA A 118 -1.94 14.88 1.37
C ALA A 118 -0.47 14.44 1.21
N LEU A 119 -0.09 13.86 0.06
CA LEU A 119 1.26 13.31 -0.18
C LEU A 119 2.37 14.34 0.02
N SER A 120 2.11 15.61 -0.32
CA SER A 120 3.07 16.70 -0.15
C SER A 120 3.50 16.93 1.30
N ALA A 121 2.72 16.48 2.29
CA ALA A 121 3.09 16.56 3.70
C ALA A 121 4.23 15.59 4.06
N TYR A 122 4.42 14.51 3.28
CA TYR A 122 5.47 13.51 3.49
C TYR A 122 6.12 13.12 2.15
N PRO A 123 7.02 13.95 1.60
CA PRO A 123 7.58 13.76 0.25
C PRO A 123 8.37 12.45 0.03
N GLY A 124 8.79 11.78 1.11
CA GLY A 124 9.47 10.49 1.05
C GLY A 124 8.54 9.28 0.96
N PHE A 125 7.27 9.42 1.34
CA PHE A 125 6.27 8.35 1.31
C PHE A 125 6.01 7.90 -0.12
N ALA A 126 6.15 6.59 -0.37
CA ALA A 126 6.00 5.97 -1.69
C ALA A 126 6.86 6.65 -2.79
N ASN A 127 7.97 7.29 -2.38
CA ASN A 127 8.89 8.00 -3.27
C ASN A 127 10.37 7.71 -2.93
N THR A 128 10.62 6.78 -2.01
CA THR A 128 11.97 6.35 -1.59
C THR A 128 12.26 4.93 -2.08
N GLY A 129 13.47 4.70 -2.61
CA GLY A 129 13.89 3.39 -3.12
C GLY A 129 13.50 3.11 -4.57
N SER A 130 13.53 1.83 -4.96
CA SER A 130 13.12 1.40 -6.30
C SER A 130 11.60 1.49 -6.50
N ASP A 131 11.12 1.45 -7.73
CA ASP A 131 9.67 1.49 -7.99
C ASP A 131 8.92 0.32 -7.36
N THR A 132 9.57 -0.84 -7.22
CA THR A 132 9.05 -1.97 -6.44
C THR A 132 8.84 -1.58 -4.98
N VAL A 133 9.84 -0.96 -4.33
CA VAL A 133 9.75 -0.53 -2.93
C VAL A 133 8.68 0.54 -2.73
N LYS A 134 8.60 1.52 -3.64
CA LYS A 134 7.56 2.56 -3.61
C LYS A 134 6.15 1.96 -3.66
N LYS A 135 5.90 1.02 -4.58
CA LYS A 135 4.62 0.33 -4.72
C LYS A 135 4.32 -0.58 -3.52
N GLN A 136 5.32 -1.28 -2.99
CA GLN A 136 5.17 -2.07 -1.76
C GLN A 136 4.78 -1.19 -0.59
N GLU A 137 5.43 -0.04 -0.41
CA GLU A 137 5.08 0.90 0.66
C GLU A 137 3.65 1.42 0.51
N ALA A 138 3.26 1.85 -0.70
CA ALA A 138 1.91 2.33 -0.96
C ALA A 138 0.86 1.23 -0.68
N ALA A 139 1.10 -0.01 -1.16
CA ALA A 139 0.23 -1.15 -0.87
C ALA A 139 0.16 -1.45 0.64
N ALA A 140 1.29 -1.38 1.36
CA ALA A 140 1.35 -1.67 2.79
C ALA A 140 0.58 -0.64 3.62
N PHE A 141 0.73 0.66 3.30
CA PHE A 141 -0.05 1.72 3.93
C PHE A 141 -1.54 1.53 3.66
N LEU A 142 -1.93 1.41 2.39
CA LEU A 142 -3.34 1.28 2.00
C LEU A 142 -3.98 -0.01 2.55
N ALA A 143 -3.23 -1.11 2.65
CA ALA A 143 -3.74 -2.36 3.22
C ALA A 143 -4.05 -2.24 4.71
N ASN A 144 -3.16 -1.58 5.48
CA ASN A 144 -3.44 -1.29 6.87
C ASN A 144 -4.61 -0.33 7.04
N VAL A 145 -4.68 0.73 6.22
CA VAL A 145 -5.83 1.63 6.17
C VAL A 145 -7.13 0.88 5.87
N SER A 146 -7.10 -0.04 4.91
CA SER A 146 -8.24 -0.92 4.60
C SER A 146 -8.65 -1.75 5.81
N HIS A 147 -7.70 -2.24 6.60
CA HIS A 147 -8.01 -3.03 7.79
C HIS A 147 -8.65 -2.17 8.88
N GLU A 148 -8.11 -0.98 9.17
CA GLU A 148 -8.63 -0.08 10.22
C GLU A 148 -10.06 0.41 9.94
N THR A 149 -10.42 0.56 8.66
CA THR A 149 -11.64 1.27 8.25
C THR A 149 -12.69 0.38 7.58
N GLY A 150 -12.44 -0.94 7.51
CA GLY A 150 -13.31 -1.86 6.76
C GLY A 150 -13.32 -1.57 5.26
N GLY A 151 -12.18 -1.23 4.68
CA GLY A 151 -12.05 -0.87 3.26
C GLY A 151 -12.52 0.56 2.97
N LEU A 152 -12.19 1.51 3.85
CA LEU A 152 -12.60 2.91 3.80
C LEU A 152 -14.12 3.13 3.88
N VAL A 153 -14.87 2.15 4.41
CA VAL A 153 -16.32 2.30 4.65
C VAL A 153 -16.57 3.22 5.84
N HIS A 154 -15.74 3.11 6.88
CA HIS A 154 -15.91 3.86 8.11
C HIS A 154 -14.99 5.09 8.17
N VAL A 155 -15.58 6.26 8.43
CA VAL A 155 -14.86 7.53 8.68
C VAL A 155 -14.55 7.71 10.16
N VAL A 156 -15.40 7.15 11.03
CA VAL A 156 -15.33 7.26 12.48
C VAL A 156 -15.47 5.89 13.11
N GLU A 157 -14.98 5.73 14.34
CA GLU A 157 -15.21 4.54 15.16
C GLU A 157 -16.72 4.26 15.32
N GLN A 158 -17.13 2.99 15.22
CA GLN A 158 -18.55 2.65 15.22
C GLN A 158 -19.14 2.49 16.62
N ASN A 159 -18.33 2.05 17.59
CA ASN A 159 -18.80 1.87 18.96
C ASN A 159 -18.77 3.20 19.73
N THR A 160 -19.84 3.99 19.57
CA THR A 160 -19.95 5.31 20.21
C THR A 160 -19.89 5.28 21.73
N ALA A 161 -20.17 4.14 22.37
CA ALA A 161 -20.01 3.98 23.82
C ALA A 161 -18.55 4.11 24.28
N ASN A 162 -17.58 3.85 23.40
CA ASN A 162 -16.16 3.98 23.71
C ASN A 162 -15.65 5.42 23.65
N TYR A 163 -16.39 6.34 23.02
CA TYR A 163 -15.89 7.70 22.74
C TYR A 163 -15.33 8.45 23.96
N PRO A 164 -15.94 8.35 25.17
CA PRO A 164 -15.41 9.01 26.37
C PRO A 164 -14.09 8.42 26.91
N HIS A 165 -13.60 7.29 26.39
CA HIS A 165 -12.37 6.64 26.84
C HIS A 165 -11.10 7.33 26.33
N TYR A 166 -11.18 8.01 25.20
CA TYR A 166 -10.00 8.52 24.48
C TYR A 166 -9.51 9.89 24.97
N CYS A 167 -9.79 10.22 26.22
CA CYS A 167 -9.32 11.44 26.85
C CYS A 167 -8.39 11.09 28.01
N ASP A 168 -7.09 11.31 27.79
CA ASP A 168 -6.09 11.20 28.83
C ASP A 168 -5.95 12.55 29.56
N TRP A 169 -6.56 12.63 30.74
CA TRP A 169 -6.50 13.81 31.63
C TRP A 169 -5.14 14.02 32.29
N SER A 170 -4.22 13.05 32.21
CA SER A 170 -2.85 13.25 32.71
C SER A 170 -2.01 14.16 31.81
N GLN A 171 -2.46 14.39 30.57
CA GLN A 171 -1.82 15.33 29.66
C GLN A 171 -2.02 16.78 30.12
N PRO A 172 -0.98 17.64 30.09
CA PRO A 172 -1.07 19.00 30.61
C PRO A 172 -2.04 19.91 29.84
N TYR A 173 -2.37 19.56 28.60
CA TYR A 173 -3.34 20.26 27.76
C TYR A 173 -4.77 19.69 27.86
N GLY A 174 -4.97 18.59 28.61
CA GLY A 174 -6.27 17.97 28.81
C GLY A 174 -7.01 17.65 27.51
N CYS A 175 -8.33 17.90 27.53
CA CYS A 175 -9.26 17.53 26.46
C CYS A 175 -10.16 18.72 26.08
N PRO A 176 -9.62 19.78 25.46
CA PRO A 176 -10.34 21.03 25.23
C PRO A 176 -11.54 20.89 24.29
N ALA A 177 -11.51 19.96 23.33
CA ALA A 177 -12.67 19.65 22.48
C ALA A 177 -13.77 18.83 23.19
N GLY A 178 -13.53 18.40 24.45
CA GLY A 178 -14.44 17.59 25.25
C GLY A 178 -13.95 16.15 25.47
N GLN A 179 -14.40 15.51 26.56
CA GLN A 179 -13.97 14.17 26.96
C GLN A 179 -14.23 13.11 25.87
N ALA A 180 -15.37 13.21 25.18
CA ALA A 180 -15.79 12.25 24.15
C ALA A 180 -15.41 12.69 22.72
N ALA A 181 -14.43 13.57 22.55
CA ALA A 181 -14.11 14.18 21.26
C ALA A 181 -12.96 13.51 20.49
N TYR A 182 -12.19 12.61 21.10
CA TYR A 182 -10.95 12.05 20.52
C TYR A 182 -11.06 10.56 20.15
N TYR A 183 -12.27 10.11 19.82
CA TYR A 183 -12.52 8.79 19.23
C TYR A 183 -11.83 8.60 17.88
N GLY A 184 -11.78 7.35 17.41
CA GLY A 184 -11.12 6.98 16.16
C GLY A 184 -11.71 7.69 14.94
N ARG A 185 -10.86 8.36 14.15
CA ARG A 185 -11.23 8.98 12.86
C ARG A 185 -10.23 8.74 11.75
N GLY A 186 -10.73 8.75 10.53
CA GLY A 186 -9.91 8.77 9.32
C GLY A 186 -9.20 7.43 9.05
N PRO A 187 -8.23 7.43 8.13
CA PRO A 187 -7.71 6.21 7.51
C PRO A 187 -6.91 5.31 8.47
N ILE A 188 -6.41 5.84 9.59
CA ILE A 188 -5.71 5.07 10.63
C ILE A 188 -6.49 5.03 11.96
N GLN A 189 -7.77 5.46 11.95
CA GLN A 189 -8.59 5.56 13.15
C GLN A 189 -7.88 6.32 14.30
N LEU A 190 -7.34 7.51 13.98
CA LEU A 190 -6.60 8.36 14.93
C LEU A 190 -7.44 8.57 16.19
N SER A 191 -6.90 8.15 17.34
CA SER A 191 -7.58 8.13 18.63
C SER A 191 -6.68 8.71 19.71
N TRP A 192 -7.26 9.20 20.81
CA TRP A 192 -6.59 9.83 21.95
C TRP A 192 -6.15 11.28 21.76
N ASN A 193 -6.48 12.15 22.73
CA ASN A 193 -6.11 13.57 22.75
C ASN A 193 -4.61 13.83 22.49
N PHE A 194 -3.72 13.00 23.03
CA PHE A 194 -2.28 13.15 22.80
C PHE A 194 -1.85 12.88 21.35
N ASN A 195 -2.51 11.95 20.65
CA ASN A 195 -2.23 11.70 19.23
C ASN A 195 -2.80 12.81 18.35
N TYR A 196 -4.00 13.33 18.66
CA TYR A 196 -4.54 14.50 17.97
C TYR A 196 -3.63 15.73 18.16
N LYS A 197 -3.08 15.94 19.36
CA LYS A 197 -2.09 16.99 19.62
C LYS A 197 -0.83 16.81 18.79
N ALA A 198 -0.21 15.63 18.85
CA ALA A 198 1.05 15.35 18.15
C ALA A 198 0.91 15.41 16.62
N ALA A 199 -0.18 14.86 16.07
CA ALA A 199 -0.49 14.96 14.65
C ALA A 199 -0.74 16.41 14.24
N GLY A 200 -1.51 17.15 15.04
CA GLY A 200 -1.82 18.55 14.76
C GLY A 200 -0.58 19.45 14.73
N ASP A 201 0.32 19.28 15.71
CA ASP A 201 1.60 19.99 15.76
C ASP A 201 2.46 19.72 14.53
N ALA A 202 2.60 18.44 14.15
CA ALA A 202 3.43 18.04 13.02
C ALA A 202 2.89 18.55 11.67
N LEU A 203 1.56 18.65 11.54
CA LEU A 203 0.89 19.04 10.30
C LEU A 203 0.60 20.55 10.22
N GLY A 204 0.78 21.30 11.31
CA GLY A 204 0.37 22.71 11.40
C GLY A 204 -1.14 22.90 11.37
N ILE A 205 -1.89 21.95 11.93
CA ILE A 205 -3.36 21.89 11.91
C ILE A 205 -3.84 21.72 13.35
N ASP A 206 -4.66 22.63 13.88
CA ASP A 206 -5.18 22.48 15.25
C ASP A 206 -6.22 21.34 15.33
N LEU A 207 -5.73 20.13 15.59
CA LEU A 207 -6.52 18.92 15.73
C LEU A 207 -6.90 18.64 17.19
N LEU A 208 -6.23 19.28 18.16
CA LEU A 208 -6.59 19.13 19.57
C LEU A 208 -7.90 19.88 19.88
N ASN A 209 -8.03 21.14 19.44
CA ASN A 209 -9.26 21.90 19.67
C ASN A 209 -10.34 21.62 18.62
N ASN A 210 -9.96 21.12 17.44
CA ASN A 210 -10.91 20.80 16.37
C ASN A 210 -10.65 19.40 15.77
N PRO A 211 -10.85 18.32 16.56
CA PRO A 211 -10.59 16.95 16.10
C PRO A 211 -11.54 16.51 14.97
N TRP A 212 -12.72 17.13 14.83
CA TRP A 212 -13.68 16.82 13.77
C TRP A 212 -13.19 17.17 12.36
N ARG A 213 -12.09 17.93 12.20
CA ARG A 213 -11.48 18.13 10.88
C ARG A 213 -11.08 16.81 10.23
N VAL A 214 -10.68 15.82 11.03
CA VAL A 214 -10.28 14.49 10.53
C VAL A 214 -11.45 13.70 9.93
N GLU A 215 -12.69 14.00 10.29
CA GLU A 215 -13.90 13.37 9.70
C GLU A 215 -14.64 14.28 8.70
N ARG A 216 -14.20 15.54 8.53
CA ARG A 216 -14.85 16.53 7.64
C ARG A 216 -14.00 16.93 6.44
N GLU A 217 -12.68 16.81 6.55
CA GLU A 217 -11.73 17.21 5.51
C GLU A 217 -10.89 16.01 5.07
N ALA A 218 -11.18 15.46 3.89
CA ALA A 218 -10.53 14.24 3.38
C ALA A 218 -9.00 14.35 3.34
N ALA A 219 -8.45 15.49 2.89
CA ALA A 219 -7.01 15.71 2.86
C ALA A 219 -6.39 15.77 4.27
N VAL A 220 -7.11 16.29 5.27
CA VAL A 220 -6.65 16.28 6.68
C VAL A 220 -6.64 14.86 7.21
N ALA A 221 -7.68 14.06 6.92
CA ALA A 221 -7.73 12.66 7.29
C ALA A 221 -6.55 11.87 6.71
N TRP A 222 -6.26 12.06 5.42
CA TRP A 222 -5.10 11.41 4.79
C TRP A 222 -3.77 11.87 5.39
N LYS A 223 -3.62 13.16 5.70
CA LYS A 223 -2.43 13.67 6.38
C LYS A 223 -2.21 13.03 7.76
N THR A 224 -3.26 12.75 8.54
CA THR A 224 -3.09 12.07 9.83
C THR A 224 -2.67 10.60 9.67
N GLY A 225 -3.20 9.91 8.66
CA GLY A 225 -2.74 8.56 8.30
C GLY A 225 -1.26 8.54 7.90
N LEU A 226 -0.86 9.46 7.02
CA LEU A 226 0.53 9.60 6.59
C LEU A 226 1.44 10.03 7.75
N TRP A 227 0.98 10.91 8.64
CA TRP A 227 1.72 11.29 9.84
C TRP A 227 2.05 10.06 10.69
N TYR A 228 1.07 9.22 10.98
CA TYR A 228 1.31 8.01 11.76
C TYR A 228 2.33 7.11 11.06
N TRP A 229 2.10 6.81 9.77
CA TRP A 229 2.94 5.92 8.98
C TRP A 229 4.40 6.33 8.91
N ASN A 230 4.66 7.64 8.77
CA ASN A 230 6.00 8.17 8.52
C ASN A 230 6.74 8.55 9.82
N THR A 231 6.04 8.74 10.94
CA THR A 231 6.65 9.30 12.15
C THR A 231 6.51 8.45 13.40
N GLN A 232 5.53 7.55 13.46
CA GLN A 232 5.21 6.80 14.67
C GLN A 232 5.69 5.35 14.59
N SER A 233 6.35 4.88 15.64
CA SER A 233 6.69 3.46 15.82
C SER A 233 5.62 2.69 16.58
N GLY A 234 4.68 3.37 17.24
CA GLY A 234 3.67 2.76 18.10
C GLY A 234 4.29 1.72 19.05
N PRO A 235 3.73 0.49 19.15
CA PRO A 235 4.31 -0.59 19.95
C PRO A 235 5.43 -1.38 19.23
N GLY A 236 5.83 -0.96 18.04
CA GLY A 236 6.98 -1.47 17.30
C GLY A 236 8.27 -0.72 17.62
N THR A 237 9.29 -0.94 16.77
CA THR A 237 10.64 -0.37 16.93
C THR A 237 11.06 0.52 15.75
N MET A 238 10.20 0.69 14.75
CA MET A 238 10.44 1.51 13.57
C MET A 238 9.12 2.04 13.02
N THR A 239 9.17 3.03 12.13
CA THR A 239 7.96 3.53 11.46
C THR A 239 7.51 2.58 10.35
N GLY A 240 6.25 2.69 9.93
CA GLY A 240 5.74 1.95 8.77
C GLY A 240 6.55 2.26 7.50
N HIS A 241 6.91 3.53 7.31
CA HIS A 241 7.80 3.96 6.23
C HIS A 241 9.14 3.22 6.23
N ASN A 242 9.85 3.24 7.37
CA ASN A 242 11.17 2.60 7.48
C ASN A 242 11.09 1.08 7.38
N ALA A 243 10.01 0.45 7.85
CA ALA A 243 9.80 -0.98 7.71
C ALA A 243 9.76 -1.41 6.23
N MET A 244 9.11 -0.61 5.38
CA MET A 244 9.00 -0.92 3.96
C MET A 244 10.23 -0.48 3.17
N VAL A 245 10.75 0.73 3.41
CA VAL A 245 11.93 1.26 2.69
C VAL A 245 13.17 0.42 2.97
N ASN A 246 13.39 0.00 4.21
CA ASN A 246 14.55 -0.83 4.58
C ASN A 246 14.31 -2.32 4.35
N GLN A 247 13.16 -2.70 3.75
CA GLN A 247 12.79 -4.09 3.48
C GLN A 247 12.83 -4.98 4.75
N ALA A 248 12.50 -4.41 5.91
CA ALA A 248 12.39 -5.16 7.16
C ALA A 248 11.17 -6.11 7.13
N GLY A 249 10.09 -5.69 6.46
CA GLY A 249 8.92 -6.50 6.14
C GLY A 249 7.59 -5.95 6.65
N PHE A 250 6.51 -6.38 6.01
CA PHE A 250 5.15 -5.89 6.30
C PHE A 250 4.72 -6.14 7.75
N GLY A 251 5.19 -7.22 8.39
CA GLY A 251 4.90 -7.54 9.79
C GLY A 251 5.36 -6.45 10.77
N HIS A 252 6.43 -5.71 10.46
CA HIS A 252 6.86 -4.57 11.28
C HIS A 252 5.88 -3.39 11.20
N THR A 253 5.16 -3.24 10.09
CA THR A 253 4.10 -2.22 9.95
C THR A 253 2.91 -2.56 10.84
N ILE A 254 2.49 -3.83 10.85
CA ILE A 254 1.44 -4.34 11.74
C ILE A 254 1.82 -4.12 13.19
N ARG A 255 3.06 -4.48 13.55
CA ARG A 255 3.59 -4.29 14.91
C ARG A 255 3.56 -2.82 15.32
N SER A 256 3.86 -1.91 14.41
CA SER A 256 3.91 -0.47 14.72
C SER A 256 2.53 0.18 14.78
N ILE A 257 1.50 -0.46 14.22
CA ILE A 257 0.12 0.02 14.28
C ILE A 257 -0.60 -0.57 15.50
N ASN A 258 -0.56 -1.88 15.69
CA ASN A 258 -1.32 -2.54 16.75
C ASN A 258 -0.64 -3.78 17.35
N GLY A 259 0.69 -3.81 17.36
CA GLY A 259 1.46 -4.98 17.81
C GLY A 259 1.22 -5.42 19.25
N SER A 260 0.83 -4.50 20.14
CA SER A 260 0.48 -4.84 21.52
C SER A 260 -0.73 -5.77 21.62
N LEU A 261 -1.64 -5.74 20.64
CA LEU A 261 -2.88 -6.51 20.63
C LEU A 261 -2.88 -7.64 19.59
N GLU A 262 -2.09 -7.53 18.53
CA GLU A 262 -2.17 -8.46 17.39
C GLU A 262 -0.98 -9.43 17.27
N CYS A 263 0.26 -8.91 17.41
CA CYS A 263 1.47 -9.69 17.17
C CYS A 263 1.77 -10.71 18.29
N ASP A 264 2.76 -11.56 18.05
CA ASP A 264 3.27 -12.58 18.97
C ASP A 264 2.18 -13.59 19.37
N GLY A 265 1.30 -13.91 18.41
CA GLY A 265 0.22 -14.88 18.56
C GLY A 265 -1.03 -14.37 19.30
N LYS A 266 -1.11 -13.07 19.64
CA LYS A 266 -2.25 -12.50 20.38
C LYS A 266 -3.53 -12.45 19.56
N ASN A 267 -3.43 -12.07 18.28
CA ASN A 267 -4.57 -12.10 17.37
C ASN A 267 -4.17 -12.49 15.94
N PRO A 268 -3.88 -13.78 15.69
CA PRO A 268 -3.45 -14.25 14.38
C PRO A 268 -4.46 -13.97 13.26
N ALA A 269 -5.76 -13.90 13.58
CA ALA A 269 -6.80 -13.62 12.60
C ALA A 269 -6.72 -12.17 12.06
N GLN A 270 -6.46 -11.20 12.92
CA GLN A 270 -6.29 -9.79 12.50
C GLN A 270 -5.01 -9.59 11.70
N VAL A 271 -3.89 -10.19 12.13
CA VAL A 271 -2.64 -10.21 11.36
C VAL A 271 -2.87 -10.80 9.97
N GLN A 272 -3.55 -11.95 9.89
CA GLN A 272 -3.86 -12.59 8.61
C GLN A 272 -4.75 -11.69 7.72
N SER A 273 -5.73 -10.99 8.28
CA SER A 273 -6.58 -10.05 7.55
C SER A 273 -5.76 -8.91 6.91
N ARG A 274 -4.81 -8.33 7.65
CA ARG A 274 -3.87 -7.31 7.11
C ARG A 274 -3.00 -7.88 6.00
N VAL A 275 -2.41 -9.06 6.20
CA VAL A 275 -1.55 -9.73 5.21
C VAL A 275 -2.33 -10.03 3.94
N THR A 276 -3.56 -10.53 4.04
CA THR A 276 -4.42 -10.79 2.88
C THR A 276 -4.70 -9.51 2.09
N LYS A 277 -4.96 -8.38 2.76
CA LYS A 277 -5.15 -7.09 2.07
C LYS A 277 -3.87 -6.60 1.40
N TYR A 278 -2.73 -6.74 2.07
CA TYR A 278 -1.44 -6.38 1.49
C TYR A 278 -1.13 -7.18 0.23
N GLN A 279 -1.33 -8.50 0.27
CA GLN A 279 -1.19 -9.38 -0.89
C GLN A 279 -2.08 -8.94 -2.06
N GLN A 280 -3.36 -8.69 -1.81
CA GLN A 280 -4.30 -8.18 -2.81
C GLN A 280 -3.81 -6.87 -3.44
N PHE A 281 -3.33 -5.93 -2.63
CA PHE A 281 -2.94 -4.62 -3.13
C PHE A 281 -1.60 -4.67 -3.88
N THR A 282 -0.64 -5.49 -3.44
CA THR A 282 0.59 -5.73 -4.21
C THR A 282 0.32 -6.39 -5.57
N GLN A 283 -0.69 -7.26 -5.65
CA GLN A 283 -1.12 -7.86 -6.92
C GLN A 283 -1.72 -6.81 -7.87
N ILE A 284 -2.56 -5.90 -7.36
CA ILE A 284 -3.11 -4.77 -8.13
C ILE A 284 -1.99 -3.87 -8.67
N LEU A 285 -0.93 -3.66 -7.88
CA LEU A 285 0.22 -2.83 -8.28
C LEU A 285 1.27 -3.57 -9.12
N GLY A 286 1.12 -4.89 -9.29
CA GLY A 286 2.04 -5.73 -10.08
C GLY A 286 3.42 -5.91 -9.45
N VAL A 287 3.51 -6.00 -8.12
CA VAL A 287 4.79 -6.16 -7.39
C VAL A 287 4.75 -7.34 -6.41
N PRO A 288 5.89 -7.97 -6.07
CA PRO A 288 5.94 -8.97 -5.02
C PRO A 288 5.74 -8.34 -3.64
N THR A 289 5.32 -9.15 -2.66
CA THR A 289 5.09 -8.70 -1.27
C THR A 289 6.37 -8.41 -0.49
N GLY A 290 7.51 -8.97 -0.91
CA GLY A 290 8.70 -9.06 -0.06
C GLY A 290 8.58 -10.17 0.99
N SER A 291 9.47 -10.13 1.99
CA SER A 291 9.56 -11.12 3.09
C SER A 291 8.96 -10.58 4.41
N ASN A 292 8.94 -11.43 5.44
CA ASN A 292 8.55 -11.09 6.82
C ASN A 292 7.17 -10.41 6.91
N LEU A 293 6.15 -11.06 6.33
CA LEU A 293 4.80 -10.50 6.25
C LEU A 293 4.05 -10.51 7.59
N TYR A 294 4.46 -11.38 8.51
CA TYR A 294 3.77 -11.63 9.76
C TYR A 294 4.53 -11.05 10.95
N CYS A 295 3.77 -10.80 12.01
CA CYS A 295 4.20 -10.66 13.38
C CYS A 295 3.24 -11.52 14.23
#